data_AF-A0A101CKE3-F1
#
_entry.id   AF-A0A101CKE3-F1
#
_cell.length_a   1.000
_cell.length_b   1.000
_cell.length_c   1.000
_cell.angle_alpha   90.00
_cell.angle_beta   90.00
_cell.angle_gamma   90.00
#
_symmetry.space_group_name_H-M   'P 1'
#
loop_
_entity.id
_entity.type
_entity.pdbx_description
1 polymer ?
#
loop_
_entity_poly.entity_id
_entity_poly.type
_entity_poly.pdbx_seq_one_letter_code
_entity_poly.pdbx_strand_id
1 'polypeptide(L)'
;MDFNFMLQAHRGFAYLILLATAVFVIALLATMFGYSGKISKLLRKSTLFTMIFFHTQALIGLIMLFFFSPGFKAAKEAGTLMKDAVSRNTYVEHPTAMIIAAVLLTILNKKFKTNDKLQMSWVIIAFVAVALMLWAFQWHRLFGA
;
A
#
# COMPACT_ATOMS: atom_id res chain seq x y z
N MET A 1 -2.12 -23.08 9.58
CA MET A 1 -2.56 -22.36 8.37
C MET A 1 -1.63 -22.73 7.24
N ASP A 2 -2.19 -23.02 6.07
CA ASP A 2 -1.47 -23.28 4.83
C ASP A 2 -1.14 -21.98 4.10
N PHE A 3 -0.10 -22.01 3.27
CA PHE A 3 0.35 -20.85 2.49
C PHE A 3 -0.71 -20.37 1.50
N ASN A 4 -1.46 -21.29 0.88
CA ASN A 4 -2.45 -20.97 -0.15
C ASN A 4 -3.63 -20.19 0.42
N PHE A 5 -4.12 -20.55 1.61
CA PHE A 5 -5.14 -19.77 2.30
C PHE A 5 -4.67 -18.33 2.61
N MET A 6 -3.48 -18.18 3.18
CA MET A 6 -2.91 -16.85 3.47
C MET A 6 -2.71 -16.02 2.19
N LEU A 7 -2.24 -16.65 1.12
CA LEU A 7 -2.06 -16.01 -0.18
C LEU A 7 -3.39 -15.53 -0.77
N GLN A 8 -4.43 -16.37 -0.74
CA GLN A 8 -5.76 -16.00 -1.22
C GLN A 8 -6.37 -14.87 -0.40
N ALA A 9 -6.24 -14.92 0.94
CA ALA A 9 -6.71 -13.85 1.83
C ALA A 9 -5.99 -12.53 1.53
N HIS A 10 -4.66 -12.54 1.44
CA HIS A 10 -3.85 -11.37 1.09
C HIS A 10 -4.21 -10.83 -0.31
N ARG A 11 -4.42 -11.71 -1.30
CA ARG A 11 -4.81 -11.33 -2.66
C ARG A 11 -6.21 -10.70 -2.70
N GLY A 12 -7.18 -11.29 -2.00
CA GLY A 12 -8.54 -10.75 -1.90
C GLY A 12 -8.54 -9.36 -1.26
N PHE A 13 -7.74 -9.17 -0.20
CA PHE A 13 -7.64 -7.89 0.50
C PHE A 13 -6.91 -6.81 -0.33
N ALA A 14 -6.01 -7.20 -1.24
CA ALA A 14 -5.36 -6.28 -2.17
C ALA A 14 -6.36 -5.56 -3.10
N TYR A 15 -7.44 -6.23 -3.53
CA TYR A 15 -8.50 -5.57 -4.32
C TYR A 15 -9.22 -4.48 -3.52
N LEU A 16 -9.45 -4.70 -2.21
CA LEU A 16 -10.02 -3.68 -1.33
C LEU A 16 -9.10 -2.47 -1.18
N ILE A 17 -7.78 -2.68 -1.14
CA ILE A 17 -6.80 -1.59 -1.11
C ILE A 17 -6.83 -0.78 -2.39
N LEU A 18 -6.87 -1.42 -3.55
CA LEU A 18 -6.96 -0.71 -4.84
C LEU A 18 -8.21 0.18 -4.87
N LEU A 19 -9.35 -0.34 -4.44
CA LEU A 19 -10.59 0.43 -4.35
C LEU A 19 -10.48 1.60 -3.36
N ALA A 20 -9.99 1.36 -2.14
CA ALA A 20 -9.83 2.40 -1.13
C ALA A 20 -8.86 3.50 -1.60
N THR A 21 -7.75 3.11 -2.23
CA THR A 21 -6.75 4.03 -2.78
C THR A 21 -7.35 4.86 -3.92
N ALA A 22 -8.15 4.27 -4.80
CA ALA A 22 -8.84 5.01 -5.85
C ALA A 22 -9.78 6.07 -5.27
N VAL A 23 -10.60 5.72 -4.27
CA VAL A 23 -11.48 6.67 -3.58
C VAL A 23 -10.68 7.76 -2.87
N PHE A 24 -9.55 7.41 -2.26
CA PHE A 24 -8.63 8.36 -1.65
C PHE A 24 -8.07 9.37 -2.66
N VAL A 25 -7.58 8.90 -3.80
CA VAL A 25 -7.03 9.75 -4.87
C VAL A 25 -8.11 10.69 -5.43
N ILE A 26 -9.31 10.17 -5.70
CA ILE A 26 -10.44 10.99 -6.17
C ILE A 26 -10.77 12.08 -5.14
N ALA A 27 -10.89 11.73 -3.86
CA ALA A 27 -11.18 12.70 -2.80
C ALA A 27 -10.07 13.76 -2.63
N LEU A 28 -8.81 13.35 -2.83
CA LEU A 28 -7.65 14.24 -2.78
C LEU A 28 -7.69 15.23 -3.94
N LEU A 29 -7.88 14.76 -5.16
CA LEU A 29 -7.95 15.58 -6.36
C LEU A 29 -9.14 16.56 -6.30
N ALA A 30 -10.31 16.10 -5.86
CA ALA A 30 -11.47 16.96 -5.67
C ALA A 30 -11.21 18.08 -4.63
N THR A 31 -10.43 17.79 -3.60
CA THR A 31 -10.03 18.80 -2.60
C THR A 31 -8.96 19.76 -3.15
N MET A 32 -8.02 19.24 -3.95
CA MET A 32 -6.92 20.00 -4.55
C MET A 32 -7.40 21.01 -5.60
N PHE A 33 -8.30 20.59 -6.49
CA PHE A 33 -8.85 21.45 -7.55
C PHE A 33 -10.11 22.22 -7.12
N GLY A 34 -10.61 21.98 -5.90
CA GLY A 34 -11.72 22.72 -5.34
C GLY A 34 -11.30 24.12 -4.89
N TYR A 35 -12.15 25.12 -5.15
CA TYR A 35 -11.87 26.54 -4.90
C TYR A 35 -11.44 26.88 -3.45
N SER A 36 -11.92 26.12 -2.46
CA SER A 36 -11.63 26.40 -1.05
C SER A 36 -10.35 25.75 -0.51
N GLY A 37 -9.83 24.72 -1.18
CA GLY A 37 -8.79 23.84 -0.63
C GLY A 37 -9.15 23.19 0.71
N LYS A 38 -10.42 23.28 1.15
CA LYS A 38 -10.85 22.82 2.47
C LYS A 38 -10.92 21.31 2.49
N ILE A 39 -10.25 20.70 3.46
CA ILE A 39 -10.19 19.25 3.62
C ILE A 39 -11.61 18.73 3.89
N SER A 40 -12.14 17.99 2.92
CA SER A 40 -13.48 17.44 2.98
C SER A 40 -13.58 16.27 3.97
N LYS A 41 -14.81 16.02 4.46
CA LYS A 41 -15.11 14.83 5.27
C LYS A 41 -14.80 13.53 4.51
N LEU A 42 -15.01 13.55 3.18
CA LEU A 42 -14.68 12.43 2.31
C LEU A 42 -13.17 12.16 2.31
N LEU A 43 -12.33 13.18 2.10
CA LEU A 43 -10.87 13.04 2.13
C LEU A 43 -10.36 12.51 3.48
N ARG A 44 -10.89 13.02 4.60
CA ARG A 44 -10.51 12.52 5.94
C ARG A 44 -10.85 11.04 6.12
N LYS A 45 -12.06 10.64 5.72
CA LYS A 45 -12.52 9.25 5.86
C LYS A 45 -11.78 8.31 4.91
N SER A 46 -11.64 8.67 3.63
CA SER A 46 -10.96 7.84 2.64
C SER A 46 -9.49 7.63 3.00
N THR A 47 -8.80 8.67 3.47
CA THR A 47 -7.41 8.57 3.96
C THR A 47 -7.32 7.63 5.17
N LEU A 48 -8.24 7.75 6.13
CA LEU A 48 -8.27 6.88 7.31
C LEU A 48 -8.46 5.41 6.93
N PHE A 49 -9.46 5.10 6.10
CA PHE A 49 -9.73 3.72 5.67
C PHE A 49 -8.57 3.14 4.85
N THR A 50 -8.04 3.91 3.90
CA THR A 50 -6.89 3.50 3.10
C THR A 50 -5.68 3.20 3.99
N MET A 51 -5.38 4.08 4.95
CA MET A 51 -4.31 3.86 5.92
C MET A 51 -4.52 2.56 6.70
N ILE A 52 -5.71 2.32 7.26
CA ILE A 52 -6.00 1.09 8.02
C ILE A 52 -5.78 -0.15 7.13
N PHE A 53 -6.35 -0.17 5.92
CA PHE A 53 -6.22 -1.31 5.02
C PHE A 53 -4.77 -1.58 4.61
N PHE A 54 -3.97 -0.54 4.36
CA PHE A 54 -2.54 -0.71 4.10
C PHE A 54 -1.80 -1.38 5.25
N HIS A 55 -2.07 -0.98 6.51
CA HIS A 55 -1.41 -1.57 7.67
C HIS A 55 -1.84 -3.03 7.87
N THR A 56 -3.14 -3.32 7.72
CA THR A 56 -3.64 -4.69 7.80
C THR A 56 -3.02 -5.58 6.71
N GLN A 57 -2.95 -5.08 5.47
CA GLN A 57 -2.36 -5.82 4.37
C GLN A 57 -0.86 -6.03 4.53
N ALA A 58 -0.12 -5.00 4.97
CA ALA A 58 1.30 -5.10 5.23
C ALA A 58 1.56 -6.15 6.33
N LEU A 59 0.76 -6.14 7.41
CA LEU A 59 0.90 -7.12 8.48
C LEU A 59 0.62 -8.55 8.01
N ILE A 60 -0.48 -8.78 7.29
CA ILE A 60 -0.81 -10.08 6.69
C ILE A 60 0.30 -10.53 5.74
N GLY A 61 0.79 -9.62 4.90
CA GLY A 61 1.86 -9.87 3.94
C GLY A 61 3.18 -10.25 4.61
N LEU A 62 3.57 -9.56 5.69
CA LEU A 62 4.78 -9.88 6.44
C LEU A 62 4.67 -11.23 7.16
N ILE A 63 3.52 -11.51 7.77
CA ILE A 63 3.26 -12.82 8.39
C ILE A 63 3.36 -13.93 7.34
N MET A 64 2.73 -13.75 6.18
CA MET A 64 2.82 -14.68 5.05
C MET A 64 4.27 -14.87 4.58
N LEU A 65 5.02 -13.77 4.41
CA LEU A 65 6.39 -13.77 3.91
C LEU A 65 7.36 -14.55 4.82
N PHE A 66 7.34 -14.27 6.13
CA PHE A 66 8.34 -14.84 7.04
C PHE A 66 7.99 -16.24 7.54
N PHE A 67 6.70 -16.55 7.73
CA PHE A 67 6.30 -17.81 8.36
C PHE A 67 5.81 -18.84 7.35
N PHE A 68 5.11 -18.42 6.29
CA PHE A 68 4.38 -19.33 5.42
C PHE A 68 4.93 -19.45 3.99
N SER A 69 5.78 -18.52 3.53
CA SER A 69 6.24 -18.46 2.14
C SER A 69 7.34 -19.49 1.82
N PRO A 70 7.07 -20.53 0.99
CA PRO A 70 8.09 -21.49 0.60
C PRO A 70 9.09 -20.88 -0.38
N GLY A 71 8.62 -20.02 -1.30
CA GLY A 71 9.46 -19.37 -2.30
C GLY A 71 10.47 -18.39 -1.70
N PHE A 72 10.11 -17.71 -0.60
CA PHE A 72 11.07 -16.86 0.13
C PHE A 72 12.17 -17.70 0.78
N LYS A 73 11.82 -18.82 1.42
CA LYS A 73 12.80 -19.74 2.02
C LYS A 73 13.75 -20.30 0.96
N ALA A 74 13.21 -20.79 -0.16
CA ALA A 74 14.00 -21.32 -1.27
C ALA A 74 14.95 -20.26 -1.88
N ALA A 75 14.45 -19.05 -2.14
CA ALA A 75 15.28 -17.97 -2.69
C ALA A 75 16.39 -17.50 -1.72
N LYS A 76 16.11 -17.56 -0.41
CA LYS A 76 17.10 -17.26 0.64
C LYS A 76 18.18 -18.33 0.71
N GLU A 77 17.79 -19.61 0.74
CA GLU A 77 18.73 -20.76 0.79
C GLU A 77 19.60 -20.86 -0.46
N ALA A 78 19.03 -20.59 -1.64
CA ALA A 78 19.75 -20.59 -2.90
C ALA A 78 20.63 -19.33 -3.11
N GLY A 79 20.54 -18.33 -2.23
CA GLY A 79 21.26 -17.05 -2.39
C GLY A 79 20.85 -16.26 -3.63
N THR A 80 19.67 -16.53 -4.20
CA THR A 80 19.14 -15.88 -5.40
C THR A 80 18.29 -14.66 -5.09
N LEU A 81 17.90 -14.46 -3.82
CA LEU A 81 16.99 -13.41 -3.36
C LEU A 81 17.27 -12.01 -3.93
N MET A 82 18.54 -11.58 -3.98
CA MET A 82 18.94 -10.28 -4.53
C MET A 82 19.37 -10.34 -6.00
N LYS A 83 19.74 -11.53 -6.49
CA LYS A 83 20.30 -11.74 -7.84
C LYS A 83 19.20 -11.80 -8.89
N ASP A 84 18.10 -12.48 -8.58
CA ASP A 84 16.95 -12.60 -9.46
C ASP A 84 16.01 -11.39 -9.29
N ALA A 85 15.67 -10.75 -10.42
CA ALA A 85 14.85 -9.53 -10.41
C ALA A 85 13.43 -9.80 -9.89
N VAL A 86 12.85 -10.95 -10.22
CA VAL A 86 11.49 -11.32 -9.78
C VAL A 86 11.47 -11.56 -8.28
N SER A 87 12.42 -12.34 -7.77
CA SER A 87 12.56 -12.65 -6.34
C SER A 87 12.83 -11.38 -5.53
N ARG A 88 13.73 -10.50 -5.98
CA ARG A 88 14.04 -9.23 -5.32
C ARG A 88 12.81 -8.32 -5.28
N ASN A 89 12.09 -8.22 -6.39
CA ASN A 89 10.89 -7.39 -6.44
C ASN A 89 9.80 -7.91 -5.50
N THR A 90 9.50 -9.21 -5.52
CA THR A 90 8.45 -9.81 -4.68
C THR A 90 8.78 -9.78 -3.20
N TYR A 91 9.99 -10.17 -2.82
CA TYR A 91 10.31 -10.47 -1.42
C TYR A 91 11.03 -9.35 -0.68
N VAL A 92 11.54 -8.34 -1.42
CA VAL A 92 12.29 -7.22 -0.83
C VAL A 92 11.64 -5.90 -1.22
N GLU A 93 11.60 -5.55 -2.50
CA GLU A 93 11.14 -4.22 -2.95
C GLU A 93 9.66 -3.99 -2.63
N HIS A 94 8.81 -4.99 -2.88
CA HIS A 94 7.38 -4.95 -2.56
C HIS A 94 7.10 -4.69 -1.07
N PRO A 95 7.52 -5.55 -0.12
CA PRO A 95 7.23 -5.31 1.29
C PRO A 95 7.85 -4.01 1.79
N THR A 96 9.05 -3.63 1.34
CA THR A 96 9.68 -2.36 1.71
C THR A 96 8.86 -1.17 1.24
N ALA A 97 8.44 -1.14 -0.02
CA ALA A 97 7.62 -0.05 -0.57
C ALA A 97 6.24 0.03 0.11
N MET A 98 5.61 -1.11 0.42
CA MET A 98 4.32 -1.13 1.13
C MET A 98 4.44 -0.55 2.55
N ILE A 99 5.53 -0.85 3.27
CA ILE A 99 5.78 -0.29 4.60
C ILE A 99 5.98 1.23 4.51
N ILE A 100 6.80 1.69 3.57
CA ILE A 100 7.02 3.14 3.37
C ILE A 100 5.70 3.83 3.05
N ALA A 101 4.90 3.28 2.12
CA ALA A 101 3.60 3.83 1.77
C ALA A 101 2.65 3.88 2.98
N ALA A 102 2.62 2.83 3.82
CA ALA A 102 1.82 2.80 5.04
C ALA A 102 2.23 3.90 6.04
N VAL A 103 3.53 4.13 6.23
CA VAL A 103 4.05 5.21 7.09
C VAL A 103 3.64 6.59 6.53
N LEU A 104 3.79 6.82 5.22
CA LEU A 104 3.38 8.08 4.60
C LEU A 104 1.88 8.33 4.74
N LEU A 105 1.04 7.30 4.57
CA LEU A 105 -0.40 7.38 4.79
C LEU A 105 -0.76 7.71 6.24
N THR A 106 0.01 7.22 7.21
CA THR A 106 -0.15 7.60 8.63
C THR A 106 0.14 9.08 8.85
N ILE A 107 1.21 9.61 8.25
CA ILE A 107 1.53 11.04 8.32
C ILE A 107 0.40 11.86 7.70
N LEU A 108 -0.09 11.49 6.51
CA LEU A 108 -1.19 12.18 5.82
C LEU A 108 -2.48 12.16 6.64
N ASN A 109 -2.85 11.01 7.19
CA ASN A 109 -4.02 10.88 8.05
C ASN A 109 -3.94 11.82 9.26
N LYS A 110 -2.76 11.93 9.90
CA LYS A 110 -2.54 12.89 10.98
C LYS A 110 -2.71 14.33 10.49
N LYS A 111 -2.07 14.71 9.38
CA LYS A 111 -2.15 16.06 8.82
C LYS A 111 -3.58 16.46 8.44
N PHE A 112 -4.34 15.58 7.79
CA PHE A 112 -5.72 15.86 7.40
C PHE A 112 -6.71 15.87 8.56
N LYS A 113 -6.37 15.25 9.70
CA LYS A 113 -7.18 15.33 10.93
C LYS A 113 -6.99 16.64 11.67
N THR A 114 -5.77 17.16 11.71
CA THR A 114 -5.42 18.34 12.52
C THR A 114 -5.49 19.67 11.78
N ASN A 115 -5.75 19.67 10.47
CA ASN A 115 -5.77 20.88 9.64
C ASN A 115 -7.01 20.93 8.77
N ASP A 116 -7.45 22.15 8.44
CA ASP A 116 -8.67 22.37 7.67
C ASP A 116 -8.43 22.71 6.20
N LYS A 117 -7.21 23.13 5.83
CA LYS A 117 -6.83 23.43 4.45
C LYS A 117 -5.72 22.51 3.98
N LEU A 118 -5.84 22.05 2.73
CA LEU A 118 -4.87 21.19 2.07
C LEU A 118 -3.61 21.99 1.71
N GLN A 119 -2.44 21.39 1.92
CA GLN A 119 -1.16 21.95 1.48
C GLN A 119 -0.58 21.12 0.34
N MET A 120 0.11 21.79 -0.61
CA MET A 120 0.72 21.12 -1.76
C MET A 120 1.76 20.07 -1.35
N SER A 121 2.51 20.30 -0.27
CA SER A 121 3.46 19.31 0.26
C SER A 121 2.79 17.99 0.64
N TRP A 122 1.56 18.02 1.16
CA TRP A 122 0.81 16.81 1.52
C TRP A 122 0.28 16.09 0.28
N VAL A 123 -0.08 16.84 -0.76
CA VAL A 123 -0.44 16.27 -2.07
C VAL A 123 0.74 15.52 -2.66
N ILE A 124 1.94 16.11 -2.63
CA ILE A 124 3.17 15.45 -3.10
C ILE A 124 3.42 14.16 -2.31
N ILE A 125 3.33 14.21 -0.97
CA ILE A 125 3.50 13.01 -0.13
C ILE A 125 2.47 11.93 -0.48
N ALA A 126 1.22 12.30 -0.74
CA ALA A 126 0.18 11.37 -1.14
C ALA A 126 0.48 10.70 -2.49
N PHE A 127 0.93 11.48 -3.48
CA PHE A 127 1.33 10.92 -4.76
C PHE A 127 2.56 10.02 -4.65
N VAL A 128 3.55 10.38 -3.82
CA VAL A 128 4.71 9.52 -3.55
C VAL A 128 4.28 8.19 -2.92
N ALA A 129 3.38 8.22 -1.93
CA ALA A 129 2.88 7.00 -1.29
C ALA A 129 2.14 6.10 -2.30
N VAL A 130 1.28 6.68 -3.14
CA VAL A 130 0.55 5.94 -4.18
C VAL A 130 1.50 5.43 -5.27
N ALA A 131 2.48 6.23 -5.70
CA ALA A 131 3.46 5.83 -6.69
C ALA A 131 4.32 4.65 -6.20
N LEU A 132 4.81 4.71 -4.95
CA LEU A 132 5.53 3.60 -4.32
C LEU A 132 4.67 2.33 -4.26
N MET A 133 3.39 2.48 -3.89
CA MET A 133 2.45 1.37 -3.89
C MET A 133 2.33 0.76 -5.29
N LEU A 134 2.02 1.56 -6.31
CA LEU A 134 1.77 1.08 -7.67
C LEU A 134 3.01 0.49 -8.33
N TRP A 135 4.19 1.07 -8.07
CA TRP A 135 5.46 0.61 -8.63
C TRP A 135 5.84 -0.79 -8.12
N ALA A 136 5.76 -1.00 -6.81
CA ALA A 136 6.15 -2.26 -6.20
C ALA A 136 5.01 -3.28 -6.11
N PHE A 137 3.81 -2.92 -6.58
CA PHE A 137 2.64 -3.79 -6.52
C PHE A 137 2.84 -5.05 -7.38
N GLN A 138 2.45 -6.21 -6.85
CA GLN A 138 2.61 -7.49 -7.54
C GLN A 138 1.49 -7.73 -8.57
N TRP A 139 1.42 -6.90 -9.61
CA TRP A 139 0.35 -6.92 -10.63
C TRP A 139 0.14 -8.31 -11.26
N HIS A 140 1.22 -8.95 -11.67
CA HIS A 140 1.18 -10.28 -12.29
C HIS A 140 0.57 -11.34 -11.36
N ARG A 141 0.99 -11.32 -10.08
CA ARG A 141 0.48 -12.24 -9.04
C ARG A 141 -0.96 -11.94 -8.64
N LEU A 142 -1.41 -10.69 -8.76
CA LEU A 142 -2.79 -10.30 -8.45
C LEU A 142 -3.78 -10.88 -9.47
N PHE A 143 -3.46 -10.74 -10.77
CA PHE A 143 -4.35 -11.14 -11.86
C PHE A 143 -4.18 -12.61 -12.29
N GLY A 144 -3.24 -13.34 -11.66
CA GLY A 144 -3.15 -14.79 -11.80
C GLY A 144 -2.64 -15.26 -13.15
N ALA A 145 -1.66 -14.56 -13.71
CA ALA A 145 -0.85 -15.10 -14.79
C ALA A 145 0.34 -15.90 -14.24
#